data_AF-A2WL02-F1
#
_entry.id   AF-A2WL02-F1
#
_cell.length_a   1.000
_cell.length_b   1.000
_cell.length_c   1.000
_cell.angle_alpha   90.00
_cell.angle_beta   90.00
_cell.angle_gamma   90.00
#
_symmetry.space_group_name_H-M   'P 1'
#
loop_
_entity.id
_entity.type
_entity.pdbx_description
1 polymer ?
#
loop_
_entity_poly.entity_id
_entity_poly.type
_entity_poly.pdbx_seq_one_letter_code
_entity_poly.pdbx_strand_id
1 'polypeptide(L)'
;MVAFHPLAILVFVSLLAAGATANYGYTTPPPPPPPSQQYTPPAHSNKLLVKVEGMVYCQSCAQRNTHSLEGAKPLPKAEVSVICHDANNHVMVEVPSGGRQR
;
A
#
# COMPACT_ATOMS: atom_id res chain seq x y z
N MET A 1 43.79 -6.05 33.01
CA MET A 1 43.00 -5.56 31.87
C MET A 1 41.61 -5.24 32.42
N VAL A 2 41.37 -3.97 32.75
CA VAL A 2 40.25 -3.56 33.62
C VAL A 2 39.06 -3.13 32.77
N ALA A 3 37.91 -3.67 33.16
CA ALA A 3 36.60 -3.54 32.57
C ALA A 3 36.04 -2.12 32.65
N PHE A 4 35.53 -1.61 31.53
CA PHE A 4 34.83 -0.32 31.45
C PHE A 4 33.68 -0.40 30.44
N HIS A 5 32.70 -1.30 30.60
CA HIS A 5 31.69 -1.51 29.52
C HIS A 5 30.20 -1.72 29.86
N PRO A 6 29.66 -1.58 31.10
CA PRO A 6 28.20 -1.66 31.26
C PRO A 6 27.47 -0.31 31.17
N LEU A 7 28.11 0.83 31.49
CA LEU A 7 27.42 2.12 31.61
C LEU A 7 27.25 2.88 30.28
N ALA A 8 28.14 2.67 29.30
CA ALA A 8 28.06 3.36 28.01
C ALA A 8 26.88 2.88 27.15
N ILE A 9 26.46 1.62 27.31
CA ILE A 9 25.35 1.02 26.56
C ILE A 9 23.99 1.57 27.04
N LEU A 10 23.85 1.82 28.35
CA LEU A 10 22.59 2.34 28.91
C LEU A 10 22.29 3.78 28.48
N VAL A 11 23.31 4.61 28.26
CA VAL A 11 23.13 6.00 27.81
C VAL A 11 22.63 6.07 26.36
N PHE A 12 23.01 5.10 25.51
CA PHE A 12 22.58 5.07 24.11
C PHE A 12 21.12 4.64 23.92
N VAL A 13 20.53 3.89 24.86
CA VAL A 13 19.14 3.42 24.76
C VAL A 13 18.11 4.50 25.15
N SER A 14 18.53 5.55 25.86
CA SER A 14 17.59 6.55 26.40
C SER A 14 17.32 7.77 25.50
N LEU A 15 17.96 7.91 24.33
CA LEU A 15 17.91 9.15 23.53
C LEU A 15 16.89 9.19 22.37
N LEU A 16 15.98 8.22 22.25
CA LEU A 16 15.03 8.17 21.11
C LEU A 16 13.63 8.74 21.39
N ALA A 17 13.38 9.38 22.54
CA ALA A 17 12.08 9.97 22.85
C ALA A 17 12.10 11.51 22.82
N ALA A 18 12.48 12.09 21.69
CA ALA A 18 12.15 13.49 21.40
C ALA A 18 10.80 13.52 20.67
N GLY A 19 9.78 14.00 21.38
CA GLY A 19 8.41 14.06 20.91
C GLY A 19 8.24 14.98 19.69
N ALA A 20 7.55 14.48 18.67
CA ALA A 20 6.94 15.31 17.65
C ALA A 20 5.57 15.78 18.16
N THR A 21 5.48 17.03 18.57
CA THR A 21 4.20 17.72 18.77
C THR A 21 3.62 18.03 17.39
N ALA A 22 2.70 17.20 16.91
CA ALA A 22 1.92 17.52 15.73
C ALA A 22 0.62 18.19 16.17
N ASN A 23 0.64 19.52 16.16
CA ASN A 23 -0.54 20.36 16.19
C ASN A 23 -1.33 20.14 14.90
N TYR A 24 -2.45 19.43 14.98
CA TYR A 24 -3.46 19.42 13.91
C TYR A 24 -4.78 19.89 14.48
N GLY A 25 -5.06 21.17 14.26
CA GLY A 25 -6.42 21.68 14.23
C GLY A 25 -7.23 20.90 13.18
N TYR A 26 -8.46 20.56 13.58
CA TYR A 26 -9.56 20.03 12.76
C TYR A 26 -9.29 18.69 12.05
N THR A 27 -9.22 17.61 12.84
CA THR A 27 -9.46 16.26 12.34
C THR A 27 -10.97 16.02 12.21
N THR A 28 -11.49 16.06 10.99
CA THR A 28 -12.74 15.35 10.65
C THR A 28 -12.45 13.86 10.83
N PRO A 29 -13.28 13.10 11.58
CA PRO A 29 -13.06 11.67 11.78
C PRO A 29 -13.04 10.96 10.41
N PRO A 30 -12.14 9.99 10.20
CA PRO A 30 -12.15 9.19 8.98
C PRO A 30 -13.51 8.52 8.81
N PRO A 31 -14.05 8.44 7.58
CA PRO A 31 -15.28 7.70 7.34
C PRO A 31 -15.11 6.25 7.84
N PRO A 32 -16.16 5.64 8.42
CA PRO A 32 -16.08 4.27 8.90
C PRO A 32 -15.62 3.35 7.75
N PRO A 33 -14.77 2.35 8.03
CA PRO A 33 -14.37 1.39 7.02
C PRO A 33 -15.63 0.73 6.43
N PRO A 34 -15.68 0.46 5.12
CA PRO A 34 -16.77 -0.30 4.54
C PRO A 34 -16.90 -1.63 5.30
N PRO A 35 -18.14 -2.15 5.49
CA PRO A 35 -18.34 -3.39 6.23
C PRO A 35 -17.43 -4.47 5.64
N SER A 36 -16.61 -5.10 6.49
CA SER A 36 -15.84 -6.27 6.10
C SER A 36 -16.85 -7.32 5.63
N GLN A 37 -16.91 -7.52 4.32
CA GLN A 37 -17.65 -8.64 3.74
C GLN A 37 -16.95 -9.90 4.21
N GLN A 38 -17.46 -10.47 5.30
CA GLN A 38 -17.00 -11.72 5.85
C GLN A 38 -17.41 -12.81 4.87
N TYR A 39 -16.54 -13.05 3.89
CA TYR A 39 -16.74 -14.04 2.87
C TYR A 39 -16.47 -15.42 3.47
N THR A 40 -17.52 -16.17 3.79
CA THR A 40 -17.43 -17.60 4.09
C THR A 40 -17.19 -18.32 2.77
N PRO A 41 -16.01 -18.93 2.53
CA PRO A 41 -15.77 -19.69 1.32
C PRO A 41 -16.71 -20.89 1.28
N PRO A 42 -17.32 -21.22 0.12
CA PRO A 42 -18.09 -22.44 -0.01
C PRO A 42 -17.18 -23.64 0.31
N ALA A 43 -17.64 -24.52 1.21
CA ALA A 43 -16.96 -25.76 1.53
C ALA A 43 -16.76 -26.54 0.22
N HIS A 44 -15.49 -26.84 -0.11
CA HIS A 44 -15.05 -27.47 -1.37
C HIS A 44 -15.07 -26.60 -2.65
N SER A 45 -14.40 -25.45 -2.62
CA SER A 45 -13.89 -24.83 -3.85
C SER A 45 -12.38 -24.68 -3.78
N ASN A 46 -11.64 -25.35 -4.67
CA ASN A 46 -10.19 -25.17 -4.86
C ASN A 46 -9.86 -23.81 -5.52
N LYS A 47 -10.83 -22.91 -5.62
CA LYS A 47 -10.69 -21.63 -6.29
C LYS A 47 -10.19 -20.59 -5.29
N LEU A 48 -8.91 -20.27 -5.41
CA LEU A 48 -8.31 -19.17 -4.65
C LEU A 48 -8.86 -17.84 -5.19
N LEU A 49 -9.45 -17.04 -4.30
CA LEU A 49 -9.91 -15.70 -4.63
C LEU A 49 -8.77 -14.70 -4.43
N VAL A 50 -8.44 -13.96 -5.48
CA VAL A 50 -7.39 -12.94 -5.47
C VAL A 50 -8.02 -11.57 -5.66
N LYS A 51 -7.55 -10.58 -4.89
CA LYS A 51 -7.86 -9.16 -5.09
C LYS A 51 -6.58 -8.43 -5.44
N VAL A 52 -6.63 -7.61 -6.48
CA VAL A 52 -5.52 -6.72 -6.87
C VAL A 52 -5.95 -5.29 -6.56
N GLU A 53 -5.15 -4.57 -5.77
CA GLU A 53 -5.38 -3.18 -5.39
C GLU A 53 -4.17 -2.33 -5.77
N GLY A 54 -4.40 -1.12 -6.25
CA GLY A 54 -3.34 -0.19 -6.62
C GLY A 54 -3.87 1.22 -6.87
N MET A 55 -2.96 2.20 -6.89
CA MET A 55 -3.24 3.59 -7.23
C MET A 55 -2.41 4.00 -8.44
N VAL A 56 -2.97 4.86 -9.29
CA VAL A 56 -2.28 5.38 -10.47
C VAL A 56 -1.88 6.82 -10.21
N TYR A 57 -0.62 7.15 -10.52
CA TYR A 57 -0.05 8.49 -10.38
C TYR A 57 0.48 9.00 -11.71
N CYS A 58 0.35 10.31 -11.93
CA CYS A 58 1.05 11.05 -12.97
C CYS A 58 2.40 11.50 -12.41
N GLN A 59 3.48 11.01 -13.00
CA GLN A 59 4.84 11.35 -12.57
C GLN A 59 5.17 12.81 -12.91
N SER A 60 5.89 13.49 -12.01
CA SER A 60 6.43 14.81 -12.28
C SER A 60 7.49 14.78 -13.39
N CYS A 61 7.44 15.75 -14.31
CA CYS A 61 8.44 15.89 -15.37
C CYS A 61 9.86 16.13 -14.85
N ALA A 62 10.00 16.69 -13.64
CA ALA A 62 11.31 16.87 -13.00
C ALA A 62 11.99 15.54 -12.64
N GLN A 63 11.19 14.48 -12.45
CA GLN A 63 11.65 13.14 -12.08
C GLN A 63 11.64 12.17 -13.27
N ARG A 64 11.60 12.70 -14.50
CA ARG A 64 11.55 11.90 -15.73
C ARG A 64 12.73 10.92 -15.80
N ASN A 65 12.46 9.70 -16.27
CA ASN A 65 13.42 8.59 -16.37
C ASN A 65 13.92 8.06 -15.01
N THR A 66 13.21 8.38 -13.92
CA THR A 66 13.45 7.79 -12.61
C THR A 66 12.22 7.00 -12.15
N HIS A 67 12.37 6.22 -11.08
CA HIS A 67 11.24 5.58 -10.40
C HIS A 67 10.69 6.43 -9.24
N SER A 68 11.07 7.72 -9.14
CA SER A 68 10.61 8.60 -8.07
C SER A 68 9.16 9.02 -8.27
N LEU A 69 8.39 9.00 -7.17
CA LEU A 69 7.04 9.55 -7.06
C LEU A 69 7.03 10.96 -6.44
N GLU A 70 8.20 11.56 -6.25
CA GLU A 70 8.29 12.91 -5.70
C GLU A 70 7.61 13.94 -6.62
N GLY A 71 6.67 14.70 -6.06
CA GLY A 71 5.85 15.64 -6.81
C GLY A 71 4.84 14.98 -7.77
N ALA A 72 4.69 13.65 -7.75
CA ALA A 72 3.68 12.96 -8.54
C ALA A 72 2.28 13.26 -8.00
N LYS A 73 1.30 13.29 -8.91
CA LYS A 73 -0.10 13.58 -8.58
C LYS A 73 -0.97 12.35 -8.81
N PRO A 74 -1.90 12.01 -7.89
CA PRO A 74 -2.82 10.91 -8.13
C PRO A 74 -3.68 11.19 -9.37
N LEU A 75 -3.92 10.17 -10.17
CA LEU A 75 -4.80 10.21 -11.35
C LEU A 75 -6.14 9.58 -11.00
N PRO A 76 -7.12 10.38 -10.52
CA PRO A 76 -8.45 9.86 -10.27
C PRO A 76 -9.07 9.39 -11.59
N LYS A 77 -9.81 8.28 -11.53
CA LYS A 77 -10.48 7.66 -12.68
C LYS A 77 -9.55 7.07 -13.74
N ALA A 78 -8.29 6.80 -13.41
CA ALA A 78 -7.43 6.00 -14.26
C ALA A 78 -8.06 4.61 -14.49
N GLU A 79 -8.09 4.18 -15.74
CA GLU A 79 -8.58 2.88 -16.15
C GLU A 79 -7.41 1.89 -16.22
N VAL A 80 -7.51 0.79 -15.47
CA VAL A 80 -6.48 -0.25 -15.39
C VAL A 80 -7.12 -1.62 -15.60
N SER A 81 -6.58 -2.40 -16.54
CA SER A 81 -6.93 -3.80 -16.74
C SER A 81 -5.81 -4.71 -16.24
N VAL A 82 -6.17 -5.93 -15.82
CA VAL A 82 -5.21 -6.96 -15.40
C VAL A 82 -5.40 -8.18 -16.28
N ILE A 83 -4.34 -8.59 -16.97
CA ILE A 83 -4.35 -9.78 -17.83
C ILE A 83 -3.36 -10.80 -17.26
N CYS A 84 -3.85 -12.00 -16.97
CA CYS A 84 -3.02 -13.11 -16.49
C CYS A 84 -2.75 -14.06 -17.66
N HIS A 85 -1.48 -14.35 -17.90
CA HIS A 85 -1.04 -15.31 -18.91
C HIS A 85 -0.60 -16.63 -18.28
N ASP A 86 -0.79 -17.73 -19.01
CA ASP A 86 -0.21 -19.04 -18.66
C ASP A 86 1.30 -19.09 -18.98
N ALA A 87 1.94 -20.23 -18.70
CA ALA A 87 3.35 -20.44 -19.00
C ALA A 87 3.69 -20.42 -20.50
N ASN A 88 2.70 -20.60 -21.37
CA ASN A 88 2.81 -20.54 -22.83
C ASN A 88 2.39 -19.17 -23.39
N ASN A 89 2.22 -18.16 -22.52
CA ASN A 89 1.80 -16.81 -22.86
C ASN A 89 0.36 -16.69 -23.39
N HIS A 90 -0.52 -17.67 -23.14
CA HIS A 90 -1.94 -17.56 -23.46
C HIS A 90 -2.71 -16.81 -22.38
N VAL A 91 -3.68 -15.98 -22.77
CA VAL A 91 -4.53 -15.25 -21.82
C VAL A 91 -5.46 -16.23 -21.10
N MET A 92 -5.33 -16.30 -19.77
CA MET A 92 -6.19 -17.12 -18.91
C MET A 92 -7.33 -16.31 -18.29
N VAL A 93 -7.04 -15.08 -17.86
CA VAL A 93 -7.97 -14.20 -17.18
C VAL A 93 -7.70 -12.77 -17.61
N GLU A 94 -8.76 -12.03 -17.91
CA GLU A 94 -8.71 -10.59 -18.13
C GLU A 94 -9.73 -9.92 -17.21
N VAL A 95 -9.26 -8.97 -16.41
CA VAL A 95 -10.08 -8.10 -15.57
C VAL A 95 -10.14 -6.75 -16.29
N PRO A 96 -11.27 -6.39 -16.91
CA PRO A 96 -11.39 -5.16 -17.68
C PRO A 96 -11.34 -3.93 -16.76
N SER A 97 -10.84 -2.83 -17.30
CA SER A 97 -10.88 -1.52 -16.66
C SER A 97 -12.30 -0.95 -16.70
N GLY A 98 -13.07 -1.11 -15.63
CA GLY A 98 -14.41 -0.50 -15.57
C GLY A 98 -15.37 -1.20 -14.62
N GLY A 99 -15.81 -0.46 -13.60
CA GLY A 99 -16.71 -0.92 -12.55
C GLY A 99 -18.02 -1.50 -13.09
N ARG A 100 -18.20 -2.80 -12.90
CA ARG A 100 -19.52 -3.42 -12.91
C ARG A 100 -20.24 -3.00 -11.62
N GLN A 101 -20.75 -1.77 -11.57
CA GLN A 101 -21.91 -1.49 -10.73
C GLN A 101 -23.12 -2.08 -11.46
N ARG A 102 -23.48 -3.32 -11.11
CA ARG A 102 -24.84 -3.81 -11.35
C ARG A 102 -25.72 -3.33 -10.20
#